data_AF-A0A815SHL2-F1
#
_entry.id   AF-A0A815SHL2-F1
#
_cell.length_a   1.000
_cell.length_b   1.000
_cell.length_c   1.000
_cell.angle_alpha   90.00
_cell.angle_beta   90.00
_cell.angle_gamma   90.00
#
_symmetry.space_group_name_H-M   'P 1'
#
loop_
_entity.id
_entity.type
_entity.pdbx_description
1 polymer ?
#
loop_
_entity_poly.entity_id
_entity_poly.type
_entity_poly.pdbx_seq_one_letter_code
_entity_poly.pdbx_strand_id
1 'polypeptide(L)' 'MFSSIDDLAKTHVTDVVVLDALRQSRIRHVILVSQRAPMQ' A
#
# COMPACT_ATOMS: atom_id res chain seq x y z
N MET A 1 -8.16 -15.19 -7.28
CA MET A 1 -7.10 -14.18 -7.41
C MET A 1 -7.23 -13.27 -6.21
N PHE A 2 -6.35 -13.38 -5.21
CA PHE A 2 -6.43 -12.57 -3.99
C PHE A 2 -5.80 -11.21 -4.25
N SER A 3 -6.46 -10.12 -3.82
CA SER A 3 -5.91 -8.76 -3.91
C SER A 3 -4.84 -8.59 -2.83
N SER A 4 -3.76 -7.85 -3.11
CA SER A 4 -2.72 -7.53 -2.10
C SER A 4 -3.29 -6.82 -0.86
N ILE A 5 -4.47 -6.17 -0.99
CA ILE A 5 -5.19 -5.57 0.14
C ILE A 5 -5.86 -6.64 1.02
N ASP A 6 -6.31 -7.76 0.44
CA ASP A 6 -6.89 -8.87 1.20
C ASP A 6 -5.83 -9.63 2.01
N ASP A 7 -4.59 -9.64 1.54
CA ASP A 7 -3.46 -10.18 2.30
C ASP A 7 -3.07 -9.25 3.45
N LEU A 8 -3.18 -7.93 3.26
CA LEU A 8 -2.94 -6.94 4.32
C LEU A 8 -3.96 -7.08 5.46
N ALA A 9 -5.21 -7.45 5.15
CA ALA A 9 -6.27 -7.69 6.14
C ALA A 9 -5.99 -8.86 7.09
N LYS A 10 -5.10 -9.77 6.74
CA LYS A 10 -4.68 -10.90 7.59
C LYS A 10 -3.56 -10.50 8.57
N THR A 11 -2.99 -9.31 8.42
CA THR A 11 -1.91 -8.80 9.28
C THR A 11 -2.48 -8.07 10.49
N HIS A 12 -1.82 -8.20 11.64
CA HIS A 12 -2.16 -7.46 12.86
C HIS A 12 -1.83 -5.95 12.79
N VAL A 13 -1.32 -5.46 11.66
CA VAL A 13 -0.74 -4.11 11.52
C VAL A 13 -1.80 -3.06 11.16
N THR A 14 -2.95 -3.48 10.63
CA THR A 14 -3.81 -2.56 9.88
C THR A 14 -5.22 -2.43 10.47
N ASP A 15 -5.63 -1.21 10.77
CA ASP A 15 -6.99 -0.86 11.19
C ASP A 15 -8.00 -1.14 10.05
N VAL A 16 -9.20 -1.61 10.40
CA VAL A 16 -10.32 -1.88 9.48
C VAL A 16 -10.65 -0.62 8.67
N VAL A 17 -10.61 0.56 9.29
CA VAL A 17 -10.88 1.84 8.61
C VAL A 17 -9.84 2.11 7.49
N VAL A 18 -8.59 1.74 7.71
CA VAL A 18 -7.51 1.91 6.72
C VAL A 18 -7.66 0.90 5.57
N LEU A 19 -8.04 -0.34 5.86
CA LEU A 19 -8.27 -1.35 4.84
C LEU A 19 -9.40 -0.96 3.88
N ASP A 20 -10.50 -0.42 4.40
CA ASP A 20 -11.62 0.03 3.57
C ASP A 20 -11.25 1.24 2.71
N ALA A 21 -10.46 2.18 3.26
CA ALA A 21 -9.89 3.28 2.48
C ALA A 21 -8.98 2.78 1.34
N LEU A 22 -8.14 1.77 1.59
CA LEU A 22 -7.28 1.16 0.57
C LEU A 22 -8.09 0.44 -0.51
N ARG A 23 -9.17 -0.27 -0.15
CA ARG A 23 -10.07 -0.94 -1.12
C ARG A 23 -10.76 0.05 -2.07
N GLN A 24 -11.10 1.23 -1.56
CA GLN A 24 -11.74 2.30 -2.35
C GLN A 24 -10.72 3.20 -3.07
N SER A 25 -9.43 3.06 -2.77
CA SER A 25 -8.38 3.89 -3.33
C SER A 25 -8.27 3.73 -4.84
N ARG A 26 -8.16 4.88 -5.53
CA ARG A 26 -7.89 4.94 -6.98
C ARG A 26 -6.40 5.12 -7.29
N ILE A 27 -5.53 5.02 -6.29
CA ILE A 27 -4.08 5.10 -6.50
C ILE A 27 -3.64 3.85 -7.26
N ARG A 28 -3.09 4.05 -8.47
CA ARG A 28 -2.55 2.96 -9.31
C ARG A 28 -1.03 3.01 -9.42
N HIS A 29 -0.45 4.18 -9.19
CA HIS A 29 0.99 4.41 -9.28
C HIS A 29 1.45 5.21 -8.07
N VAL A 30 2.57 4.79 -7.49
CA VAL A 30 3.28 5.51 -6.44
C VAL A 30 4.68 5.77 -6.98
N ILE A 31 5.09 7.05 -7.01
CA ILE A 31 6.42 7.46 -7.46
C ILE A 31 7.23 7.80 -6.23
N LEU A 32 8.34 7.09 -6.04
CA LEU A 32 9.29 7.38 -4.98
C LEU A 32 10.31 8.39 -5.50
N VAL A 33 10.38 9.55 -4.85
CA VAL A 33 11.31 10.63 -5.19
C VAL A 33 12.34 10.78 -4.08
N SER A 34 13.62 10.68 -4.44
CA SER A 34 14.74 10.79 -3.51
C SER A 34 15.57 12.03 -3.83
N GLN A 35 16.13 12.68 -2.81
CA GLN A 35 16.99 13.87 -2.98
C GLN A 35 18.37 13.53 -3.57
N ARG A 36 18.83 12.29 -3.42
CA ARG A 36 20.13 11.82 -3.91
C ARG A 36 19.95 10.55 -4.75
N ALA A 37 20.86 10.35 -5.68
CA ALA A 37 20.95 9.12 -6.47
C ALA A 37 21.37 7.92 -5.60
N PRO A 38 21.08 6.68 -6.03
CA PRO A 38 21.58 5.47 -5.37
C PRO A 38 23.11 5.50 -5.27
N MET A 39 23.65 5.13 -4.10
CA MET A 39 25.09 4.91 -3.94
C MET A 39 25.46 3.56 -4.57
N GLN A 40 26.41 3.57 -5.50
CA GLN A 40 26.94 2.38 -6.16
C GLN A 40 27.88 1.60 -5.25
#